data_AF-A0A1T4RUJ8-F1
#
_entry.id   AF-A0A1T4RUJ8-F1
#
_cell.length_a   1.000
_cell.length_b   1.000
_cell.length_c   1.000
_cell.angle_alpha   90.00
_cell.angle_beta   90.00
_cell.angle_gamma   90.00
#
_symmetry.space_group_name_H-M   'P 1'
#
loop_
_entity.id
_entity.type
_entity.pdbx_description
1 polymer ?
#
loop_
_entity_poly.entity_id
_entity_poly.type
_entity_poly.pdbx_seq_one_letter_code
_entity_poly.pdbx_strand_id
1 'polypeptide(L)'
;MYSMFLATGAAASGAIAQAAPSWGDGPPLFLHAFGGTMFLLFLLIGLVVFLSVRRHGGRPPWARPAAEPPETSAKRMLAERFARGELSVEEFMERASALNWTPGSPPKGRR
;
A
#
# COMPACT_ATOMS: atom_id res chain seq x y z
N MET A 1 -91.40 15.73 13.39
CA MET A 1 -90.77 14.59 12.70
C MET A 1 -89.27 14.78 12.76
N TYR A 2 -88.59 13.97 13.57
CA TYR A 2 -87.15 13.84 13.61
C TYR A 2 -86.70 12.99 12.42
N SER A 3 -85.72 13.47 11.65
CA SER A 3 -84.86 12.67 10.77
C SER A 3 -83.59 13.48 10.49
N MET A 4 -82.47 13.19 11.16
CA MET A 4 -81.46 12.18 10.78
C MET A 4 -80.38 12.84 9.91
N PHE A 5 -79.31 13.34 10.54
CA PHE A 5 -78.01 12.67 10.70
C PHE A 5 -77.28 12.48 9.36
N LEU A 6 -76.16 13.18 9.20
CA LEU A 6 -74.89 12.81 8.52
C LEU A 6 -74.07 14.12 8.45
N ALA A 7 -73.16 14.37 9.40
CA ALA A 7 -71.78 13.91 9.34
C ALA A 7 -71.18 14.12 7.95
N THR A 8 -70.22 15.03 7.81
CA THR A 8 -68.88 14.76 7.25
C THR A 8 -68.01 15.99 7.51
N GLY A 9 -67.11 15.87 8.48
CA GLY A 9 -65.99 16.78 8.63
C GLY A 9 -64.90 16.52 7.59
N ALA A 10 -63.82 17.29 7.70
CA ALA A 10 -62.54 17.14 7.02
C ALA A 10 -62.48 17.65 5.57
N ALA A 11 -62.09 18.92 5.43
CA ALA A 11 -61.29 19.38 4.30
C ALA A 11 -60.05 20.14 4.83
N ALA A 12 -59.24 19.45 5.63
CA ALA A 12 -57.88 19.86 5.97
C ALA A 12 -56.92 18.76 5.53
N SER A 13 -56.90 18.46 4.24
CA SER A 13 -56.05 17.41 3.67
C SER A 13 -55.49 17.83 2.31
N GLY A 14 -55.08 19.09 2.17
CA GLY A 14 -54.54 19.64 0.92
C GLY A 14 -53.01 19.69 0.85
N ALA A 15 -52.29 19.19 1.86
CA ALA A 15 -50.86 19.51 2.03
C ALA A 15 -49.94 18.28 2.17
N ILE A 16 -50.27 17.15 1.53
CA ILE A 16 -49.34 16.00 1.50
C ILE A 16 -49.07 15.45 0.09
N ALA A 17 -49.56 16.11 -0.96
CA ALA A 17 -49.49 15.56 -2.31
C ALA A 17 -48.23 15.93 -3.13
N GLN A 18 -47.24 16.64 -2.58
CA GLN A 18 -46.16 17.21 -3.40
C GLN A 18 -44.73 16.65 -3.17
N ALA A 19 -44.56 15.63 -2.33
CA ALA A 19 -43.24 14.99 -2.15
C ALA A 19 -43.28 13.52 -2.59
N ALA A 20 -43.69 13.27 -3.84
CA ALA A 20 -43.44 11.98 -4.47
C ALA A 20 -42.00 11.99 -5.03
N PRO A 21 -41.10 11.07 -4.65
CA PRO A 21 -39.78 10.98 -5.26
C PRO A 21 -39.93 10.65 -6.75
N SER A 22 -39.39 11.51 -7.62
CA SER A 22 -39.26 11.24 -9.06
C SER A 22 -38.21 10.14 -9.27
N TRP A 23 -38.66 8.89 -9.40
CA TRP A 23 -37.83 7.73 -9.76
C TRP A 23 -37.32 7.78 -11.22
N GLY A 24 -36.86 8.96 -11.67
CA GLY A 24 -36.42 9.23 -13.03
C GLY A 24 -35.30 10.27 -13.14
N ASP A 25 -34.96 10.95 -12.04
CA ASP A 25 -33.75 11.78 -12.00
C ASP A 25 -32.54 10.86 -11.90
N GLY A 26 -31.69 10.88 -12.93
CA GLY A 26 -30.44 10.12 -12.95
C GLY A 26 -29.59 10.39 -11.70
N PRO A 27 -28.65 9.49 -11.35
CA PRO A 27 -27.94 9.56 -10.08
C PRO A 27 -27.39 10.97 -9.88
N PRO A 28 -27.69 11.62 -8.75
CA PRO A 28 -27.42 13.03 -8.59
C PRO A 28 -25.93 13.32 -8.81
N LEU A 29 -25.62 14.49 -9.40
CA LEU A 29 -24.28 14.84 -9.90
C LEU A 29 -23.17 14.68 -8.84
N PHE A 30 -23.51 14.77 -7.56
CA PHE A 30 -22.56 14.52 -6.47
C PHE A 30 -22.06 13.08 -6.40
N LEU A 31 -22.85 12.08 -6.83
CA LEU A 31 -22.42 10.67 -6.93
C LEU A 31 -21.41 10.47 -8.06
N HIS A 32 -21.58 11.20 -9.18
CA HIS A 32 -20.62 11.18 -10.29
C HIS A 32 -19.30 11.84 -9.89
N ALA A 33 -19.36 12.96 -9.16
CA ALA A 33 -18.18 13.60 -8.59
C ALA A 33 -17.47 12.68 -7.58
N PHE A 34 -18.22 12.03 -6.68
CA PHE A 34 -17.64 11.09 -5.72
C PHE A 34 -16.95 9.89 -6.39
N GLY A 35 -17.62 9.25 -7.36
CA GLY A 35 -17.05 8.10 -8.08
C GLY A 35 -15.82 8.47 -8.91
N GLY A 36 -15.89 9.57 -9.66
CA GLY A 36 -14.78 10.05 -10.48
C GLY A 36 -13.57 10.50 -9.65
N THR A 37 -13.83 11.23 -8.55
CA THR A 37 -12.77 11.66 -7.63
C THR A 37 -12.11 10.48 -6.92
N MET A 38 -12.88 9.48 -6.46
CA MET A 38 -12.33 8.26 -5.87
C MET A 38 -11.48 7.48 -6.87
N PHE A 39 -11.97 7.32 -8.11
CA PHE A 39 -11.22 6.65 -9.17
C PHE A 39 -9.88 7.34 -9.48
N LEU A 40 -9.89 8.67 -9.60
CA LEU A 40 -8.67 9.47 -9.81
C LEU A 40 -7.69 9.36 -8.64
N LEU A 41 -8.19 9.35 -7.39
CA LEU A 41 -7.38 9.14 -6.19
C LEU A 41 -6.69 7.77 -6.20
N PHE A 42 -7.42 6.69 -6.48
CA PHE A 42 -6.83 5.36 -6.58
C PHE A 42 -5.78 5.26 -7.70
N LEU A 43 -6.05 5.88 -8.86
CA LEU A 43 -5.10 5.93 -9.96
C LEU A 43 -3.81 6.67 -9.56
N LEU A 44 -3.94 7.81 -8.87
CA LEU A 44 -2.81 8.59 -8.39
C LEU A 44 -1.98 7.80 -7.37
N ILE A 45 -2.63 7.16 -6.39
CA ILE A 45 -1.97 6.33 -5.39
C ILE A 45 -1.22 5.17 -6.07
N GLY A 46 -1.88 4.47 -7.00
CA GLY A 46 -1.27 3.39 -7.77
C GLY A 46 -0.04 3.85 -8.55
N LEU A 47 -0.11 5.02 -9.19
CA LEU A 47 1.01 5.61 -9.93
C LEU A 47 2.18 5.97 -9.00
N VAL A 48 1.91 6.57 -7.84
CA VAL A 48 2.94 6.90 -6.84
C VAL A 48 3.63 5.64 -6.34
N VAL A 49 2.86 4.61 -5.99
CA VAL A 49 3.40 3.31 -5.57
C VAL A 49 4.24 2.68 -6.68
N PHE A 50 3.75 2.67 -7.91
CA PHE A 50 4.46 2.11 -9.06
C PHE A 50 5.80 2.81 -9.31
N LEU A 51 5.81 4.15 -9.31
CA LEU A 51 7.03 4.94 -9.48
C LEU A 51 8.00 4.75 -8.31
N SER A 52 7.48 4.66 -7.09
CA SER A 52 8.28 4.45 -5.88
C SER A 52 8.95 3.07 -5.87
N VAL A 53 8.21 2.01 -6.21
CA VAL A 53 8.75 0.65 -6.36
C VAL A 53 9.79 0.60 -7.49
N ARG A 54 9.51 1.23 -8.63
CA ARG A 54 10.43 1.28 -9.78
C ARG A 54 11.73 2.02 -9.47
N ARG A 55 11.68 3.09 -8.66
CA ARG A 55 12.87 3.88 -8.31
C ARG A 55 13.67 3.34 -7.13
N HIS A 56 13.01 2.77 -6.13
CA HIS A 56 13.66 2.31 -4.90
C HIS A 56 13.88 0.80 -4.83
N GLY A 57 13.51 0.03 -5.88
CA GLY A 57 13.62 -1.43 -5.84
C GLY A 57 12.83 -2.02 -4.67
N GLY A 58 11.66 -1.43 -4.37
CA GLY A 58 10.90 -1.67 -3.17
C GLY A 58 10.47 -3.13 -3.06
N ARG A 59 11.14 -3.88 -2.19
CA ARG A 59 10.72 -5.23 -1.84
C ARG A 59 9.46 -5.10 -0.99
N PRO A 60 8.35 -5.74 -1.36
CA PRO A 60 7.16 -5.75 -0.52
C PRO A 60 7.49 -6.28 0.88
N PRO A 61 6.85 -5.79 1.95
CA PRO A 61 7.10 -6.28 3.30
C PRO A 61 6.75 -7.78 3.49
N TRP A 62 5.92 -8.34 2.60
CA TRP A 62 5.62 -9.78 2.54
C TRP A 62 6.58 -10.58 1.65
N ALA A 63 7.46 -9.92 0.90
CA ALA A 63 8.44 -10.61 0.08
C ALA A 63 9.56 -11.13 0.98
N ARG A 64 9.86 -12.42 0.88
CA ARG A 64 10.99 -13.02 1.59
C ARG A 64 12.27 -12.22 1.30
N PRO A 65 13.12 -11.96 2.32
CA PRO A 65 14.45 -11.43 2.09
C PRO A 65 15.14 -12.29 1.03
N ALA A 66 15.89 -11.66 0.13
CA ALA A 66 16.61 -12.41 -0.89
C ALA A 66 17.60 -13.20 -0.07
N ALA A 67 17.76 -14.47 -0.42
CA ALA A 67 18.90 -15.23 0.08
C ALA A 67 20.12 -14.35 -0.13
N GLU A 68 20.74 -13.93 0.97
CA GLU A 68 21.94 -13.14 0.91
C GLU A 68 22.97 -13.95 0.12
N PRO A 69 23.69 -13.34 -0.83
CA PRO A 69 24.61 -14.09 -1.65
C PRO A 69 25.59 -14.88 -0.75
N PRO A 70 25.86 -16.15 -1.06
CA PRO A 70 26.69 -17.01 -0.21
C PRO A 70 28.09 -16.41 0.02
N GLU A 71 28.59 -15.58 -0.89
CA GLU A 71 29.83 -14.84 -0.71
C GLU A 71 29.77 -13.81 0.44
N THR A 72 28.63 -13.16 0.67
CA THR A 72 28.49 -12.13 1.72
C THR A 72 28.42 -12.76 3.10
N SER A 73 27.69 -13.88 3.22
CA SER A 73 27.61 -14.64 4.47
C SER A 73 28.97 -15.24 4.85
N ALA A 74 29.73 -15.74 3.87
CA ALA A 74 31.08 -16.27 4.08
C ALA A 74 32.07 -15.18 4.54
N LYS A 75 32.03 -13.99 3.94
CA LYS A 75 32.85 -12.83 4.39
C LYS A 75 32.53 -12.43 5.82
N ARG A 76 31.24 -12.40 6.19
CA ARG A 76 30.78 -12.07 7.55
C ARG A 76 31.31 -13.07 8.58
N MET A 77 31.21 -14.37 8.32
CA MET A 77 31.74 -15.39 9.23
C MET A 77 33.26 -15.29 9.38
N LEU A 78 33.99 -15.00 8.31
CA LEU A 78 35.44 -14.84 8.35
C LEU A 78 35.85 -13.64 9.22
N ALA A 79 35.18 -12.50 9.04
CA ALA A 79 35.40 -11.30 9.84
C ALA A 79 35.10 -11.53 11.33
N GLU A 80 34.01 -12.24 11.62
CA GLU A 80 33.59 -12.53 12.99
C GLU A 80 34.59 -13.43 13.72
N ARG A 81 35.14 -14.44 13.04
CA ARG A 81 36.18 -15.33 13.61
C ARG A 81 37.49 -14.59 13.84
N PHE A 82 37.89 -13.71 12.92
CA PHE A 82 39.05 -12.85 13.11
C PHE A 82 38.88 -11.92 14.31
N ALA A 83 37.71 -11.29 14.45
CA ALA A 83 37.40 -10.43 15.60
C ALA A 83 37.37 -11.18 16.94
N ARG A 84 36.96 -12.45 16.93
CA ARG A 84 37.01 -13.34 18.10
C ARG A 84 38.42 -13.86 18.43
N GLY A 85 39.40 -13.64 17.55
CA GLY A 85 40.75 -14.17 17.70
C GLY A 85 40.87 -15.67 17.43
N GLU A 86 39.84 -16.30 16.87
CA GLU A 86 39.87 -17.72 16.45
C GLU A 86 40.68 -17.94 15.17
N LEU A 87 41.13 -16.84 14.54
CA LEU A 87 41.77 -16.84 13.23
C LEU A 87 42.98 -15.92 13.24
N SER A 88 44.12 -16.42 12.78
CA SER A 88 45.35 -15.63 12.64
C SER A 88 45.26 -14.67 11.45
N VAL A 89 46.15 -13.67 11.42
CA VAL A 89 46.22 -12.69 10.32
C VAL A 89 46.57 -13.39 8.99
N GLU A 90 47.56 -14.28 8.97
CA GLU A 90 47.93 -15.06 7.77
C GLU A 90 46.74 -15.82 7.20
N GLU A 91 46.03 -16.60 8.03
CA GLU A 91 44.89 -17.40 7.58
C GLU A 91 43.72 -16.53 7.13
N PHE A 92 43.51 -15.40 7.79
CA PHE A 92 42.50 -14.43 7.38
C PHE A 92 42.81 -13.88 5.97
N MET A 93 44.07 -13.51 5.71
CA MET A 93 44.47 -12.98 4.41
C MET A 93 44.39 -14.03 3.30
N GLU A 94 44.80 -15.28 3.58
CA GLU A 94 44.66 -16.40 2.66
C GLU A 94 43.18 -16.62 2.28
N ARG A 95 42.29 -16.74 3.29
CA ARG A 95 40.85 -16.97 3.06
C ARG A 95 40.16 -15.75 2.42
N ALA A 96 40.56 -14.53 2.78
CA ALA A 96 40.04 -13.31 2.17
C ALA A 96 40.42 -13.25 0.67
N SER A 97 41.66 -13.62 0.32
CA SER A 97 42.09 -13.70 -1.07
C SER A 97 41.34 -14.76 -1.88
N ALA A 98 41.10 -15.95 -1.31
CA ALA A 98 40.30 -17.00 -1.94
C ALA A 98 38.85 -16.55 -2.21
N LEU A 99 38.30 -15.68 -1.35
CA LEU A 99 36.99 -15.06 -1.53
C LEU A 99 37.00 -13.80 -2.41
N ASN A 100 38.14 -13.45 -3.03
CA ASN A 100 38.37 -12.20 -3.76
C ASN A 100 37.88 -10.98 -2.96
N TRP A 101 38.16 -10.99 -1.66
CA TRP A 101 37.71 -9.98 -0.72
C TRP A 101 38.90 -9.23 -0.16
N THR A 102 38.90 -7.91 -0.36
CA THR A 102 39.87 -7.02 0.26
C THR A 102 39.21 -6.36 1.47
N PRO A 103 39.70 -6.60 2.70
CA PRO A 103 39.20 -5.94 3.90
C PRO A 103 39.26 -4.42 3.75
N GLY A 104 38.17 -3.72 4.06
CA GLY A 104 38.10 -2.26 3.91
C GLY A 104 37.72 -1.75 2.51
N SER A 105 37.54 -2.63 1.51
CA SER A 105 36.92 -2.20 0.25
C SER A 105 35.43 -1.89 0.46
N PRO A 106 34.93 -0.72 0.01
CA PRO A 106 33.52 -0.41 0.09
C PRO A 106 32.72 -1.47 -0.65
N PRO A 107 31.49 -1.81 -0.19
CA PRO A 107 30.62 -2.72 -0.92
C PRO A 107 30.52 -2.22 -2.36
N LYS A 108 30.74 -3.11 -3.33
CA LYS A 108 30.62 -2.80 -4.77
C LYS A 108 29.16 -2.46 -5.06
N GLY A 109 28.79 -1.21 -4.77
CA GLY A 109 27.50 -0.63 -5.01
C GLY A 109 27.26 -0.62 -6.50
N ARG A 110 26.28 -1.43 -6.92
CA ARG A 110 25.74 -1.47 -8.27
C ARG A 110 25.17 -0.07 -8.56
N ARG A 111 25.94 0.79 -9.24
CA ARG A 111 25.42 2.02 -9.87
C ARG A 111 24.49 1.65 -11.01
#